data_AF-X1C1K9-F1
#
_entry.id   AF-X1C1K9-F1
#
_cell.length_a   1.000
_cell.length_b   1.000
_cell.length_c   1.000
_cell.angle_alpha   90.00
_cell.angle_beta   90.00
_cell.angle_gamma   90.00
#
_symmetry.space_group_name_H-M   'P 1'
#
loop_
_entity.id
_entity.type
_entity.pdbx_description
1 polymer ?
#
loop_
_entity_poly.entity_id
_entity_poly.type
_entity_poly.pdbx_seq_one_letter_code
_entity_poly.pdbx_strand_id
1 'polypeptide(L)'
;MNKQVLIEKLNMTYSWIERMISQISEDEMTQSIVHGERTSKDILAHIAAWNWNGIEWIKSVGKGKKPLLPMEGHTLEERDSIFARLNKEIHKRDQKKPLKMVLEDHYQSWQTMMNLVETLKQEDLDRTIHLDWAANPFEGWTVVNWRIWHAETHGKHIEAWLDAKS
;
A
#
# COMPACT_ATOMS: atom_id res chain seq x y z
N MET A 1 -10.81 14.02 -8.09
CA MET A 1 -11.18 13.38 -6.79
C MET A 1 -11.08 14.43 -5.71
N ASN A 2 -12.07 14.59 -4.83
CA ASN A 2 -11.97 15.57 -3.72
C ASN A 2 -11.05 15.04 -2.60
N LYS A 3 -10.18 15.90 -2.03
CA LYS A 3 -9.24 15.55 -0.96
C LYS A 3 -9.93 14.95 0.26
N GLN A 4 -11.05 15.52 0.68
CA GLN A 4 -11.79 15.04 1.85
C GLN A 4 -12.32 13.62 1.62
N VAL A 5 -12.89 13.36 0.45
CA VAL A 5 -13.33 12.01 0.05
C VAL A 5 -12.17 11.02 0.04
N LEU A 6 -10.98 11.45 -0.38
CA LEU A 6 -9.78 10.61 -0.39
C LEU A 6 -9.29 10.26 1.02
N ILE A 7 -9.30 11.24 1.94
CA ILE A 7 -8.97 11.05 3.36
C ILE A 7 -9.99 10.12 4.04
N GLU A 8 -11.28 10.34 3.79
CA GLU A 8 -12.35 9.47 4.31
C GLU A 8 -12.16 8.03 3.87
N LYS A 9 -11.89 7.79 2.59
CA LYS A 9 -11.61 6.45 2.07
C LYS A 9 -10.39 5.83 2.74
N LEU A 10 -9.28 6.56 2.88
CA LEU A 10 -8.11 6.05 3.58
C LEU A 10 -8.43 5.67 5.04
N ASN A 11 -9.17 6.50 5.76
CA ASN A 11 -9.59 6.20 7.14
C ASN A 11 -10.49 4.96 7.21
N MET A 12 -11.42 4.82 6.26
CA MET A 12 -12.29 3.65 6.15
C MET A 12 -11.50 2.37 5.87
N THR A 13 -10.57 2.41 4.92
CA THR A 13 -9.71 1.28 4.58
C THR A 13 -8.84 0.88 5.77
N TYR A 14 -8.24 1.84 6.46
CA TYR A 14 -7.43 1.57 7.65
C TYR A 14 -8.26 0.90 8.75
N SER A 15 -9.41 1.50 9.07
CA SER A 15 -10.29 0.97 10.11
C SER A 15 -10.82 -0.42 9.78
N TRP A 16 -11.04 -0.72 8.50
CA TRP A 16 -11.42 -2.07 8.06
C TRP A 16 -10.28 -3.07 8.26
N ILE A 17 -9.03 -2.72 7.90
CA ILE A 17 -7.87 -3.57 8.18
C ILE A 17 -7.69 -3.81 9.67
N GLU A 18 -7.74 -2.75 10.49
CA GLU A 18 -7.59 -2.84 11.95
C GLU A 18 -8.66 -3.76 12.59
N ARG A 19 -9.91 -3.69 12.12
CA ARG A 19 -10.97 -4.60 12.57
C ARG A 19 -10.74 -6.05 12.16
N MET A 20 -10.17 -6.29 10.97
CA MET A 20 -9.85 -7.66 10.55
C MET A 20 -8.71 -8.22 11.40
N ILE A 21 -7.61 -7.48 11.56
CA ILE A 21 -6.45 -7.97 12.31
C ILE A 21 -6.78 -8.19 13.79
N SER A 22 -7.70 -7.41 14.39
CA SER A 22 -8.10 -7.61 15.79
C SER A 22 -8.82 -8.93 16.06
N GLN A 23 -9.25 -9.64 15.01
CA GLN A 23 -9.93 -10.94 15.11
C GLN A 23 -8.97 -12.14 14.96
N ILE A 24 -7.69 -11.89 14.68
CA ILE A 24 -6.69 -12.93 14.41
C ILE A 24 -5.76 -13.04 15.60
N SER A 25 -5.56 -14.25 16.13
CA SER A 25 -4.57 -14.46 17.19
C SER A 25 -3.13 -14.31 16.66
N GLU A 26 -2.16 -14.04 17.52
CA GLU A 26 -0.75 -13.93 17.11
C GLU A 26 -0.23 -15.22 16.43
N ASP A 27 -0.62 -16.38 16.95
CA ASP A 27 -0.26 -17.67 16.36
C ASP A 27 -0.81 -17.81 14.94
N GLU A 28 -2.08 -17.46 14.73
CA GLU A 28 -2.68 -17.48 13.40
C GLU A 28 -2.04 -16.48 12.46
N MET A 29 -1.70 -15.28 12.96
CA MET A 29 -1.02 -14.27 12.15
C MET A 29 0.32 -14.75 11.59
N THR A 30 1.00 -15.64 12.31
CA THR A 30 2.35 -16.09 11.97
C THR A 30 2.42 -17.50 11.36
N GLN A 31 1.40 -18.34 11.57
CA GLN A 31 1.41 -19.73 11.14
C GLN A 31 0.39 -20.04 10.04
N SER A 32 -0.75 -19.34 10.02
CA SER A 32 -1.83 -19.64 9.08
C SER A 32 -1.57 -19.02 7.71
N ILE A 33 -1.56 -19.87 6.68
CA ILE A 33 -1.47 -19.42 5.29
C ILE A 33 -2.82 -18.87 4.85
N VAL A 34 -2.80 -17.60 4.44
CA VAL A 34 -3.98 -16.83 4.01
C VAL A 34 -4.09 -16.80 2.49
N HIS A 35 -2.97 -16.64 1.78
CA HIS A 35 -2.98 -16.60 0.32
C HIS A 35 -1.66 -17.05 -0.30
N GLY A 36 -1.73 -18.05 -1.19
CA GLY A 36 -0.54 -18.65 -1.77
C GLY A 36 0.34 -19.26 -0.69
N GLU A 37 1.49 -18.66 -0.43
CA GLU A 37 2.45 -19.05 0.62
C GLU A 37 2.54 -18.01 1.75
N ARG A 38 1.63 -17.04 1.80
CA ARG A 38 1.71 -15.89 2.71
C ARG A 38 0.74 -16.00 3.87
N THR A 39 1.24 -15.67 5.05
CA THR A 39 0.46 -15.45 6.27
C THR A 39 -0.17 -14.06 6.28
N SER A 40 -1.09 -13.76 7.21
CA SER A 40 -1.58 -12.39 7.37
C SER A 40 -0.47 -11.43 7.81
N LYS A 41 0.52 -11.89 8.60
CA LYS A 41 1.75 -11.11 8.88
C LYS A 41 2.47 -10.73 7.59
N ASP A 42 2.68 -11.68 6.67
CA ASP A 42 3.38 -11.39 5.40
C ASP A 42 2.61 -10.39 4.54
N ILE A 43 1.27 -10.47 4.55
CA ILE A 43 0.41 -9.54 3.83
C ILE A 43 0.50 -8.13 4.44
N LEU A 44 0.45 -8.00 5.77
CA LEU A 44 0.59 -6.71 6.45
C LEU A 44 1.98 -6.09 6.22
N ALA A 45 3.04 -6.90 6.24
CA ALA A 45 4.38 -6.45 5.92
C ALA A 45 4.50 -5.97 4.45
N HIS A 46 3.79 -6.64 3.53
CA HIS A 46 3.75 -6.26 2.12
C HIS A 46 3.04 -4.90 1.91
N ILE A 47 1.88 -4.70 2.54
CA ILE A 47 1.18 -3.40 2.55
C ILE A 47 2.10 -2.34 3.18
N ALA A 48 2.73 -2.71 4.29
CA ALA A 48 3.89 -2.10 4.95
C ALA A 48 4.83 -1.35 4.00
N ALA A 49 5.52 -2.20 3.24
CA ALA A 49 6.58 -1.82 2.33
C ALA A 49 6.10 -0.89 1.21
N TRP A 50 4.92 -1.14 0.65
CA TRP A 50 4.39 -0.29 -0.43
C TRP A 50 3.89 1.06 0.08
N ASN A 51 3.40 1.16 1.32
CA ASN A 51 3.09 2.45 1.95
C ASN A 51 4.34 3.29 2.14
N TRP A 52 5.45 2.70 2.62
CA TRP A 52 6.73 3.42 2.73
C TRP A 52 7.25 3.95 1.39
N ASN A 53 7.16 3.16 0.32
CA ASN A 53 7.46 3.65 -1.03
C ASN A 53 6.49 4.76 -1.47
N GLY A 54 5.19 4.56 -1.19
CA GLY A 54 4.13 5.51 -1.50
C GLY A 54 4.33 6.87 -0.84
N ILE A 55 4.83 6.93 0.39
CA ILE A 55 5.14 8.17 1.11
C ILE A 55 6.10 9.05 0.30
N GLU A 56 7.17 8.49 -0.27
CA GLU A 56 8.12 9.27 -1.07
C GLU A 56 7.51 9.79 -2.38
N TRP A 57 6.58 9.04 -2.97
CA TRP A 57 5.86 9.48 -4.15
C TRP A 57 4.86 10.59 -3.82
N ILE A 58 4.13 10.46 -2.71
CA ILE A 58 3.19 11.48 -2.23
C ILE A 58 3.95 12.78 -1.88
N LYS A 59 5.14 12.68 -1.27
CA LYS A 59 6.02 13.84 -1.05
C LYS A 59 6.40 14.53 -2.35
N SER A 60 6.68 13.76 -3.41
CA SER A 60 6.96 14.32 -4.74
C SER A 60 5.74 15.04 -5.31
N VAL A 61 4.55 14.46 -5.14
CA VAL A 61 3.28 15.09 -5.55
C VAL A 61 3.11 16.46 -4.90
N GLY A 62 3.23 16.56 -3.57
CA GLY A 62 3.10 17.81 -2.81
C GLY A 62 4.21 18.85 -3.04
N LYS A 63 5.31 18.45 -3.70
CA LYS A 63 6.40 19.35 -4.09
C LYS A 63 6.27 19.85 -5.53
N GLY A 64 5.19 19.53 -6.23
CA GLY A 64 5.09 19.85 -7.65
C GLY A 64 6.05 19.02 -8.52
N LYS A 65 6.56 17.88 -8.04
CA LYS A 65 7.52 17.02 -8.76
C LYS A 65 6.88 15.73 -9.28
N LYS A 66 7.50 15.14 -10.31
CA LYS A 66 7.18 13.80 -10.82
C LYS A 66 7.67 12.76 -9.80
N PRO A 67 6.85 11.79 -9.36
CA PRO A 67 7.31 10.70 -8.51
C PRO A 67 8.20 9.74 -9.30
N LEU A 68 9.27 9.25 -8.67
CA LEU A 68 10.12 8.20 -9.23
C LEU A 68 9.51 6.83 -8.90
N LEU A 69 8.73 6.31 -9.85
CA LEU A 69 8.10 5.00 -9.73
C LEU A 69 9.06 3.90 -10.21
N PRO A 70 8.89 2.64 -9.79
CA PRO A 70 9.83 1.56 -10.13
C PRO A 70 9.95 1.25 -11.64
N MET A 71 9.05 1.80 -12.45
CA MET A 71 9.01 1.70 -13.90
C MET A 71 9.85 2.76 -14.63
N GLU A 72 10.44 3.71 -13.91
CA GLU A 72 11.28 4.73 -14.53
C GLU A 72 12.47 4.08 -15.26
N GLY A 73 12.61 4.36 -16.56
CA GLY A 73 13.65 3.76 -17.41
C GLY A 73 13.30 2.37 -17.96
N HIS A 74 12.06 1.89 -17.78
CA HIS A 74 11.60 0.57 -18.22
C HIS A 74 10.39 0.65 -19.16
N THR A 75 10.17 -0.40 -19.96
CA THR A 75 9.02 -0.50 -20.88
C THR A 75 7.80 -1.11 -20.20
N LEU A 76 6.61 -0.92 -20.77
CA LEU A 76 5.38 -1.55 -20.26
C LEU A 76 5.43 -3.08 -20.29
N GLU A 77 6.19 -3.66 -21.22
CA GLU A 77 6.38 -5.11 -21.34
C GLU A 77 7.18 -5.67 -20.15
N GLU A 78 8.10 -4.88 -19.59
CA GLU A 78 8.91 -5.26 -18.42
C GLU A 78 8.14 -5.15 -17.11
N ARG A 79 6.98 -4.46 -17.10
CA ARG A 79 6.23 -4.09 -15.89
C ARG A 79 6.02 -5.26 -14.94
N ASP A 80 5.40 -6.32 -15.41
CA ASP A 80 5.01 -7.44 -14.55
C ASP A 80 6.24 -8.14 -13.96
N SER A 81 7.33 -8.24 -14.72
CA SER A 81 8.60 -8.81 -14.25
C SER A 81 9.25 -7.96 -13.15
N ILE A 82 9.21 -6.63 -13.28
CA ILE A 82 9.77 -5.68 -12.30
C ILE A 82 9.00 -5.76 -10.98
N PHE A 83 7.67 -5.70 -11.04
CA PHE A 83 6.84 -5.79 -9.85
C PHE A 83 6.93 -7.17 -9.20
N ALA A 84 6.99 -8.26 -9.98
CA ALA A 84 7.20 -9.60 -9.44
C ALA A 84 8.53 -9.71 -8.68
N ARG A 85 9.62 -9.17 -9.25
CA ARG A 85 10.94 -9.12 -8.58
C ARG A 85 10.87 -8.31 -7.30
N LEU A 86 10.31 -7.10 -7.32
CA LEU A 86 10.18 -6.24 -6.13
C LEU A 86 9.35 -6.92 -5.03
N ASN A 87 8.23 -7.53 -5.40
CA ASN A 87 7.37 -8.23 -4.45
C ASN A 87 8.09 -9.43 -3.81
N LYS A 88 8.93 -10.13 -4.57
CA LYS A 88 9.76 -11.23 -4.06
C LYS A 88 10.83 -10.72 -3.09
N GLU A 89 11.51 -9.62 -3.41
CA GLU A 89 12.52 -9.02 -2.52
C GLU A 89 11.89 -8.47 -1.23
N ILE A 90 10.72 -7.82 -1.31
CA ILE A 90 9.94 -7.39 -0.14
C ILE A 90 9.62 -8.60 0.74
N HIS A 91 9.07 -9.67 0.14
CA HIS A 91 8.72 -10.87 0.90
C HIS A 91 9.96 -11.48 1.58
N LYS A 92 11.06 -11.67 0.84
CA LYS A 92 12.31 -12.23 1.38
C LYS A 92 12.88 -11.39 2.53
N ARG A 93 12.83 -10.06 2.41
CA ARG A 93 13.29 -9.13 3.44
C ARG A 93 12.43 -9.22 4.70
N ASP A 94 11.11 -9.27 4.54
CA ASP A 94 10.17 -9.09 5.64
C ASP A 94 9.67 -10.40 6.27
N GLN A 95 9.82 -11.55 5.60
CA GLN A 95 9.36 -12.86 6.06
C GLN A 95 9.88 -13.19 7.48
N LYS A 96 11.13 -12.82 7.77
CA LYS A 96 11.79 -13.06 9.07
C LYS A 96 11.52 -11.98 10.12
N LYS A 97 10.79 -10.92 9.80
CA LYS A 97 10.45 -9.89 10.79
C LYS A 97 9.56 -10.47 11.88
N PRO A 98 9.81 -10.14 13.17
CA PRO A 98 8.90 -10.45 14.26
C PRO A 98 7.53 -9.80 14.05
N LEU A 99 6.45 -10.47 14.47
CA LEU A 99 5.08 -9.97 14.31
C LEU A 99 4.92 -8.55 14.86
N LYS A 100 5.43 -8.29 16.08
CA LYS A 100 5.40 -6.97 16.71
C LYS A 100 6.00 -5.87 15.83
N MET A 101 7.11 -6.14 15.15
CA MET A 101 7.73 -5.16 14.24
C MET A 101 6.89 -4.95 12.98
N VAL A 102 6.22 -5.99 12.47
CA VAL A 102 5.34 -5.86 11.30
C VAL A 102 4.10 -5.03 11.64
N LEU A 103 3.49 -5.25 12.80
CA LEU A 103 2.33 -4.47 13.26
C LEU A 103 2.72 -3.00 13.48
N GLU A 104 3.86 -2.75 14.11
CA GLU A 104 4.40 -1.38 14.28
C GLU A 104 4.70 -0.73 12.93
N ASP A 105 5.38 -1.42 12.01
CA ASP A 105 5.68 -0.92 10.67
C ASP A 105 4.39 -0.59 9.90
N HIS A 106 3.35 -1.43 10.03
CA HIS A 106 2.04 -1.21 9.42
C HIS A 106 1.40 0.07 9.94
N TYR A 107 1.26 0.19 11.26
CA TYR A 107 0.72 1.38 11.93
C TYR A 107 1.49 2.65 11.52
N GLN A 108 2.82 2.64 11.67
CA GLN A 108 3.66 3.82 11.39
C GLN A 108 3.61 4.24 9.92
N SER A 109 3.63 3.29 8.99
CA SER A 109 3.53 3.60 7.57
C SER A 109 2.19 4.25 7.23
N TRP A 110 1.10 3.80 7.86
CA TRP A 110 -0.23 4.33 7.61
C TRP A 110 -0.38 5.72 8.19
N GLN A 111 -0.01 5.92 9.46
CA GLN A 111 -0.08 7.22 10.12
C GLN A 111 0.80 8.26 9.41
N THR A 112 2.02 7.89 9.03
CA THR A 112 2.92 8.79 8.28
C THR A 112 2.33 9.18 6.94
N MET A 113 1.76 8.22 6.21
CA MET A 113 1.08 8.47 4.95
C MET A 113 -0.14 9.38 5.13
N MET A 114 -0.99 9.13 6.13
CA MET A 114 -2.18 9.93 6.42
C MET A 114 -1.81 11.38 6.73
N ASN A 115 -0.88 11.59 7.68
CA ASN A 115 -0.40 12.92 8.04
C ASN A 115 0.13 13.67 6.81
N LEU A 116 0.84 12.97 5.93
CA LEU A 116 1.34 13.56 4.69
C LEU A 116 0.19 13.96 3.74
N VAL A 117 -0.79 13.09 3.52
CA VAL A 117 -1.97 13.38 2.67
C VAL A 117 -2.75 14.57 3.21
N GLU A 118 -2.87 14.70 4.53
CA GLU A 118 -3.53 15.83 5.18
C GLU A 118 -2.82 17.17 4.92
N THR A 119 -1.51 17.17 4.68
CA THR A 119 -0.76 18.39 4.31
C THR A 119 -0.91 18.82 2.85
N LEU A 120 -1.37 17.92 1.97
CA LEU A 120 -1.51 18.23 0.54
C LEU A 120 -2.63 19.24 0.28
N LYS A 121 -2.47 20.10 -0.72
CA LYS A 121 -3.56 20.92 -1.24
C LYS A 121 -4.36 20.14 -2.27
N GLN A 122 -5.61 20.57 -2.50
CA GLN A 122 -6.42 20.03 -3.59
C GLN A 122 -5.71 20.19 -4.95
N GLU A 123 -5.03 21.34 -5.15
CA GLU A 123 -4.22 21.63 -6.33
C GLU A 123 -3.09 20.61 -6.57
N ASP A 124 -2.44 20.11 -5.50
CA ASP A 124 -1.40 19.09 -5.60
C ASP A 124 -1.96 17.77 -6.13
N LEU A 125 -3.19 17.45 -5.72
CA LEU A 125 -3.92 16.22 -6.06
C LEU A 125 -4.53 16.27 -7.46
N ASP A 126 -4.96 17.44 -7.92
CA ASP A 126 -5.54 17.63 -9.26
C ASP A 126 -4.47 17.83 -10.35
N ARG A 127 -3.21 18.01 -9.96
CA ARG A 127 -2.10 18.20 -10.89
C ARG A 127 -1.88 16.97 -11.76
N THR A 128 -1.90 17.17 -13.06
CA THR A 128 -1.53 16.18 -14.07
C THR A 128 -0.04 15.86 -14.01
N ILE A 129 0.29 14.58 -13.97
CA ILE A 129 1.65 14.04 -13.95
C ILE A 129 1.83 13.19 -15.20
N HIS A 130 2.84 13.53 -15.99
CA HIS A 130 3.26 12.76 -17.15
C HIS A 130 4.42 11.84 -16.74
N LEU A 131 4.28 10.54 -17.00
CA LEU A 131 5.37 9.58 -16.89
C LEU A 131 5.71 9.02 -18.26
N ASP A 132 7.00 8.92 -18.56
CA ASP A 132 7.49 8.57 -19.90
C ASP A 132 7.10 7.14 -20.31
N TRP A 133 6.95 6.25 -19.34
CA TRP A 133 6.54 4.86 -19.57
C TRP A 133 5.02 4.65 -19.54
N ALA A 134 4.22 5.64 -19.11
CA ALA A 134 2.78 5.50 -18.98
C ALA A 134 2.06 5.94 -20.26
N ALA A 135 1.11 5.13 -20.73
CA ALA A 135 0.32 5.44 -21.93
C ALA A 135 -0.57 6.69 -21.77
N ASN A 136 -0.99 6.98 -20.53
CA ASN A 136 -1.79 8.16 -20.19
C ASN A 136 -1.20 8.85 -18.97
N PRO A 137 -1.30 10.19 -18.88
CA PRO A 137 -0.99 10.88 -17.64
C PRO A 137 -1.97 10.46 -16.54
N PHE A 138 -1.59 10.70 -15.29
CA PHE A 138 -2.48 10.55 -14.15
C PHE A 138 -2.41 11.77 -13.26
N GLU A 139 -3.44 12.04 -12.47
CA GLU A 139 -3.40 13.15 -11.51
C GLU A 139 -2.79 12.71 -10.18
N GLY A 140 -2.28 13.66 -9.39
CA GLY A 140 -1.67 13.41 -8.08
C GLY A 140 -2.52 12.56 -7.13
N TRP A 141 -3.85 12.67 -7.17
CA TRP A 141 -4.76 11.87 -6.36
C TRP A 141 -4.67 10.37 -6.65
N THR A 142 -4.27 9.96 -7.86
CA THR A 142 -4.14 8.54 -8.22
C THR A 142 -3.02 7.85 -7.45
N VAL A 143 -1.94 8.57 -7.13
CA VAL A 143 -0.79 8.07 -6.36
C VAL A 143 -1.23 7.69 -4.94
N VAL A 144 -2.08 8.52 -4.35
CA VAL A 144 -2.68 8.30 -3.03
C VAL A 144 -3.76 7.23 -3.11
N ASN A 145 -4.64 7.27 -4.11
CA ASN A 145 -5.72 6.30 -4.27
C ASN A 145 -5.20 4.87 -4.53
N TRP A 146 -4.02 4.72 -5.13
CA TRP A 146 -3.40 3.40 -5.26
C TRP A 146 -3.09 2.75 -3.89
N ARG A 147 -2.99 3.53 -2.78
CA ARG A 147 -2.84 2.99 -1.41
C ARG A 147 -4.10 2.29 -0.93
N ILE A 148 -5.25 2.91 -1.18
CA ILE A 148 -6.57 2.35 -0.89
C ILE A 148 -6.73 1.04 -1.65
N TRP A 149 -6.58 1.09 -2.98
CA TRP A 149 -6.74 -0.09 -3.83
C TRP A 149 -5.79 -1.23 -3.46
N HIS A 150 -4.52 -0.91 -3.18
CA HIS A 150 -3.51 -1.92 -2.81
C HIS A 150 -3.85 -2.58 -1.48
N ALA A 151 -4.18 -1.78 -0.46
CA ALA A 151 -4.55 -2.25 0.86
C ALA A 151 -5.85 -3.06 0.83
N GLU A 152 -6.87 -2.63 0.09
CA GLU A 152 -8.13 -3.37 -0.11
C GLU A 152 -7.92 -4.68 -0.85
N THR A 153 -7.14 -4.67 -1.92
CA THR A 153 -6.85 -5.88 -2.69
C THR A 153 -6.21 -6.94 -1.80
N HIS A 154 -5.21 -6.55 -1.00
CA HIS A 154 -4.54 -7.49 -0.11
C HIS A 154 -5.35 -7.84 1.14
N GLY A 155 -6.05 -6.88 1.75
CA GLY A 155 -6.91 -7.13 2.90
C GLY A 155 -8.03 -8.12 2.61
N LYS A 156 -8.59 -8.14 1.38
CA LYS A 156 -9.62 -9.11 0.96
C LYS A 156 -9.16 -10.56 1.05
N HIS A 157 -7.86 -10.82 1.01
CA HIS A 157 -7.34 -12.17 1.21
C HIS A 157 -7.47 -12.60 2.67
N ILE A 158 -7.20 -11.67 3.60
CA ILE A 158 -7.37 -11.88 5.04
C ILE A 158 -8.85 -12.03 5.37
N GLU A 159 -9.70 -11.17 4.80
CA GLU A 159 -11.16 -11.24 4.93
C GLU A 159 -11.70 -12.60 4.48
N ALA A 160 -11.35 -13.04 3.27
CA ALA A 160 -11.78 -14.33 2.74
C ALA A 160 -11.31 -15.52 3.62
N TRP A 161 -10.13 -15.42 4.23
CA TRP A 161 -9.63 -16.44 5.16
C TRP A 161 -10.41 -16.44 6.50
N LEU A 162 -10.75 -15.27 7.04
CA LEU A 162 -11.60 -15.14 8.23
C LEU A 162 -13.01 -15.70 8.00
N ASP A 163 -13.59 -15.38 6.84
CA ASP A 163 -14.93 -15.86 6.45
C ASP A 163 -14.95 -17.38 6.31
N ALA A 164 -13.90 -17.98 5.76
CA ALA A 164 -13.78 -19.43 5.60
C ALA A 164 -13.58 -20.19 6.93
N LYS A 165 -13.20 -19.49 8.01
CA LYS A 165 -12.98 -20.05 9.35
C LYS A 165 -14.23 -19.99 10.23
N SER A 166 -15.16 -19.08 9.93
CA SER A 166 -16.38 -18.81 10.72
C SER A 166 -17.45 -19.87 10.51
#